data_AF-A0A5W3CUE6-F1
#
_entry.id   AF-A0A5W3CUE6-F1
#
_cell.length_a   1.000
_cell.length_b   1.000
_cell.length_c   1.000
_cell.angle_alpha   90.00
_cell.angle_beta   90.00
_cell.angle_gamma   90.00
#
_symmetry.space_group_name_H-M   'P 1'
#
loop_
_entity.id
_entity.type
_entity.pdbx_description
1 polymer ?
#
loop_
_entity_poly.entity_id
_entity_poly.type
_entity_poly.pdbx_seq_one_letter_code
_entity_poly.pdbx_strand_id
1 'polypeptide(L)'
;MKKVVALALGALMLSGCTVRVADMTVGSTKNYNLNAAKFEKGQRVTGEDKAPIVIFPLGIPSVKTAMDRAIEKDKCAVGLSDVVIYQLNHAFLFGTYGFRVEGTQIIDKSQLGCENR
;
A
#
# COMPACT_ATOMS: atom_id res chain seq x y z
N MET A 1 -33.19 10.82 24.48
CA MET A 1 -32.91 10.92 23.02
C MET A 1 -31.62 11.70 22.71
N LYS A 2 -31.42 12.94 23.20
CA LYS A 2 -30.21 13.74 22.91
C LYS A 2 -28.87 13.06 23.24
N LYS A 3 -28.78 12.32 24.36
CA LYS A 3 -27.55 11.60 24.75
C LYS A 3 -27.18 10.44 23.82
N VAL A 4 -28.19 9.77 23.24
CA VAL A 4 -27.99 8.64 22.32
C VAL A 4 -27.49 9.14 20.96
N VAL A 5 -28.03 10.27 20.50
CA VAL A 5 -27.58 10.94 19.27
C VAL A 5 -26.13 11.41 19.41
N ALA A 6 -25.75 12.01 20.54
CA ALA A 6 -24.38 12.43 20.79
C ALA A 6 -23.39 11.26 20.84
N LEU A 7 -23.80 10.13 21.43
CA LEU A 7 -22.98 8.92 21.51
C LEU A 7 -22.78 8.27 20.12
N ALA A 8 -23.84 8.21 19.31
CA ALA A 8 -23.78 7.68 17.95
C ALA A 8 -22.90 8.55 17.04
N LEU A 9 -22.99 9.88 17.16
CA LEU A 9 -22.13 10.81 16.42
C LEU A 9 -20.66 10.69 16.85
N GLY A 10 -20.40 10.51 18.15
CA GLY A 10 -19.06 10.26 18.67
C GLY A 10 -18.44 8.96 18.15
N ALA A 11 -19.23 7.88 18.05
CA ALA A 11 -18.78 6.60 17.51
C ALA A 11 -18.43 6.69 16.01
N LEU A 12 -19.21 7.45 15.23
CA LEU A 12 -18.95 7.68 13.80
C LEU A 12 -17.67 8.52 13.57
N MET A 13 -17.34 9.43 14.47
CA MET A 13 -16.10 10.23 14.39
C MET A 13 -14.84 9.42 14.73
N LEU A 14 -14.99 8.28 15.40
CA LEU A 14 -13.91 7.36 15.75
C LEU A 14 -13.72 6.25 14.70
N SER A 15 -14.65 6.05 13.78
CA SER A 15 -14.48 5.07 12.70
C SER A 15 -13.55 5.63 11.63
N GLY A 16 -12.35 5.07 11.52
CA GLY A 16 -11.46 5.38 10.39
C GLY A 16 -11.89 4.61 9.13
N CYS A 17 -11.97 5.31 8.02
CA CYS A 17 -12.35 4.73 6.74
C CYS A 17 -11.10 4.24 6.00
N THR A 18 -11.10 2.95 5.66
CA THR A 18 -10.17 2.39 4.68
C THR A 18 -10.92 2.19 3.37
N VAL A 19 -10.54 2.92 2.33
CA VAL A 19 -11.21 2.87 1.03
C VAL A 19 -10.29 2.19 0.03
N ARG A 20 -10.81 1.20 -0.69
CA ARG A 20 -10.10 0.62 -1.85
C ARG A 20 -10.22 1.59 -3.02
N VAL A 21 -9.10 2.12 -3.48
CA VAL A 21 -9.06 3.19 -4.48
C VAL A 21 -8.86 2.63 -5.88
N ALA A 22 -8.03 1.59 -6.02
CA ALA A 22 -7.72 1.01 -7.32
C ALA A 22 -7.33 -0.46 -7.18
N ASP A 23 -7.74 -1.23 -8.20
CA ASP A 23 -7.31 -2.60 -8.45
C ASP A 23 -6.57 -2.62 -9.78
N MET A 24 -5.35 -3.17 -9.79
CA MET A 24 -4.51 -3.26 -10.98
C MET A 24 -4.00 -4.68 -11.13
N THR A 25 -3.95 -5.18 -12.36
CA THR A 25 -3.43 -6.52 -12.64
C THR A 25 -1.92 -6.61 -12.45
N VAL A 26 -1.19 -5.54 -12.80
CA VAL A 26 0.26 -5.40 -12.63
C VAL A 26 0.58 -3.95 -12.29
N GLY A 27 1.47 -3.73 -11.33
CA GLY A 27 1.98 -2.40 -10.96
C GLY A 27 3.45 -2.46 -10.56
N SER A 28 4.24 -1.50 -11.03
CA SER A 28 5.62 -1.33 -10.57
C SER A 28 6.02 0.13 -10.57
N THR A 29 6.80 0.52 -9.57
CA THR A 29 7.49 1.81 -9.47
C THR A 29 8.94 1.73 -9.98
N LYS A 30 9.44 0.53 -10.29
CA LYS A 30 10.80 0.28 -10.77
C LYS A 30 10.74 -0.11 -12.24
N ASN A 31 11.67 0.41 -13.04
CA ASN A 31 11.78 0.01 -14.44
C ASN A 31 12.41 -1.38 -14.51
N TYR A 32 11.76 -2.29 -15.25
CA TYR A 32 12.27 -3.63 -15.51
C TYR A 32 11.91 -4.07 -16.92
N ASN A 33 12.62 -5.09 -17.41
CA ASN A 33 12.46 -5.56 -18.78
C ASN A 33 11.24 -6.48 -18.89
N LEU A 34 10.12 -5.99 -19.44
CA LEU A 34 8.90 -6.78 -19.67
C LEU A 34 9.10 -8.01 -20.57
N ASN A 35 10.17 -8.04 -21.38
CA ASN A 35 10.50 -9.18 -22.24
C ASN A 35 11.45 -10.18 -21.57
N ALA A 36 11.73 -10.03 -20.26
CA ALA A 36 12.53 -11.00 -19.54
C ALA A 36 11.82 -12.37 -19.56
N ALA A 37 12.57 -13.42 -19.90
CA ALA A 37 12.00 -14.74 -20.16
C ALA A 37 11.65 -15.54 -18.88
N LYS A 38 11.96 -15.01 -17.68
CA LYS A 38 11.86 -15.76 -16.41
C LYS A 38 11.25 -14.92 -15.29
N PHE A 39 9.96 -14.61 -15.43
CA PHE A 39 9.17 -14.07 -14.33
C PHE A 39 8.50 -15.17 -13.52
N GLU A 40 8.63 -15.08 -12.20
CA GLU A 40 7.93 -15.96 -11.28
C GLU A 40 7.09 -15.16 -10.29
N LYS A 41 5.95 -15.72 -9.89
CA LYS A 41 5.12 -15.14 -8.83
C LYS A 41 5.71 -15.52 -7.48
N GLY A 42 6.05 -14.50 -6.69
CA GLY A 42 6.53 -14.65 -5.32
C GLY A 42 5.39 -14.60 -4.30
N GLN A 43 5.71 -14.20 -3.07
CA GLN A 43 4.73 -14.07 -1.99
C GLN A 43 3.85 -12.83 -2.16
N ARG A 44 2.64 -12.89 -1.57
CA ARG A 44 1.78 -11.72 -1.45
C ARG A 44 2.30 -10.83 -0.33
N VAL A 45 2.62 -9.59 -0.69
CA VAL A 45 3.22 -8.60 0.19
C VAL A 45 2.38 -7.35 0.31
N THR A 46 2.57 -6.69 1.43
CA THR A 46 1.92 -5.43 1.78
C THR A 46 2.97 -4.37 2.09
N GLY A 47 2.79 -3.18 1.53
CA GLY A 47 3.60 -2.00 1.83
C GLY A 47 2.70 -0.86 2.25
N GLU A 48 3.13 -0.10 3.25
CA GLU A 48 2.36 1.01 3.79
C GLU A 48 3.20 2.26 3.87
N ASP A 49 2.58 3.39 3.59
CA ASP A 49 3.14 4.71 3.86
C ASP A 49 2.08 5.56 4.55
N LYS A 50 2.32 5.86 5.84
CA LYS A 50 1.39 6.58 6.71
C LYS A 50 2.10 7.77 7.33
N ALA A 51 1.40 8.89 7.40
CA ALA A 51 1.80 10.08 8.12
C ALA A 51 0.84 10.32 9.30
N PRO A 52 1.36 10.70 10.49
CA PRO A 52 0.51 11.13 11.58
C PRO A 52 -0.14 12.49 11.28
N ILE A 53 -1.39 12.64 11.70
CA ILE A 53 -2.14 13.90 11.67
C ILE A 53 -2.24 14.42 13.10
N VAL A 54 -1.75 15.63 13.32
CA VAL A 54 -1.95 16.42 14.54
C VAL A 54 -2.40 17.81 14.09
N ILE A 55 -3.72 18.02 13.98
CA ILE A 55 -4.37 19.23 13.42
C ILE A 55 -4.11 19.43 11.91
N PHE A 56 -2.90 19.17 11.43
CA PHE A 56 -2.51 19.10 10.03
C PHE A 56 -1.64 17.83 9.80
N PRO A 57 -1.64 17.26 8.58
CA PRO A 57 -0.79 16.12 8.26
C PRO A 57 0.69 16.53 8.32
N LEU A 58 1.48 15.81 9.12
CA LEU A 58 2.92 16.07 9.31
C LEU A 58 3.78 15.45 8.19
N GLY A 59 3.16 14.99 7.11
CA GLY A 59 3.83 14.37 5.97
C GLY A 59 2.87 14.16 4.80
N ILE A 60 3.44 13.97 3.62
CA ILE A 60 2.69 13.71 2.39
C ILE A 60 2.90 12.23 2.04
N PRO A 61 2.03 11.31 2.50
CA PRO A 61 2.17 9.91 2.16
C PRO A 61 1.92 9.72 0.66
N SER A 62 2.63 8.78 0.05
CA SER A 62 2.50 8.53 -1.39
C SER A 62 2.29 7.06 -1.71
N VAL A 63 1.43 6.80 -2.70
CA VAL A 63 1.23 5.45 -3.25
C VAL A 63 2.54 4.90 -3.80
N LYS A 64 3.39 5.77 -4.38
CA LYS A 64 4.72 5.39 -4.88
C LYS A 64 5.58 4.80 -3.76
N THR A 65 5.68 5.49 -2.63
CA THR A 65 6.48 5.05 -1.49
C THR A 65 5.92 3.77 -0.86
N ALA A 66 4.60 3.65 -0.76
CA ALA A 66 3.95 2.44 -0.27
C ALA A 66 4.23 1.23 -1.19
N MET A 67 4.19 1.43 -2.51
CA MET A 67 4.49 0.41 -3.51
C MET A 67 5.98 0.06 -3.57
N ASP A 68 6.87 1.06 -3.47
CA ASP A 68 8.32 0.85 -3.35
C ASP A 68 8.65 -0.05 -2.15
N ARG A 69 8.09 0.26 -0.98
CA ARG A 69 8.26 -0.55 0.25
C ARG A 69 7.71 -1.98 0.09
N ALA A 70 6.63 -2.16 -0.67
CA ALA A 70 6.08 -3.49 -0.93
C ALA A 70 7.02 -4.31 -1.83
N ILE A 71 7.53 -3.71 -2.91
CA ILE A 71 8.46 -4.35 -3.85
C ILE A 71 9.78 -4.67 -3.15
N GLU A 72 10.31 -3.73 -2.36
CA GLU A 72 11.62 -3.85 -1.68
C GLU A 72 11.70 -4.91 -0.58
N LYS A 73 10.58 -5.53 -0.20
CA LYS A 73 10.61 -6.72 0.66
C LYS A 73 11.40 -7.86 0.04
N ASP A 74 11.51 -7.90 -1.28
CA ASP A 74 12.34 -8.84 -2.01
C ASP A 74 13.26 -8.09 -2.99
N LYS A 75 14.57 -8.30 -2.86
CA LYS A 75 15.58 -7.66 -3.73
C LYS A 75 15.38 -8.03 -5.21
N CYS A 76 14.83 -9.20 -5.49
CA CYS A 76 14.59 -9.73 -6.83
C CYS A 76 13.19 -9.41 -7.36
N ALA A 77 12.33 -8.78 -6.55
CA ALA A 77 11.03 -8.34 -7.01
C ALA A 77 11.18 -7.06 -7.85
N VAL A 78 10.60 -7.11 -9.04
CA VAL A 78 10.59 -5.99 -9.99
C VAL A 78 9.25 -5.29 -10.08
N GLY A 79 8.21 -5.89 -9.50
CA GLY A 79 6.86 -5.35 -9.49
C GLY A 79 5.93 -6.20 -8.66
N LEU A 80 4.65 -5.85 -8.70
CA LEU A 80 3.57 -6.59 -8.07
C LEU A 80 2.50 -6.93 -9.11
N SER A 81 1.91 -8.10 -8.97
CA SER A 81 0.70 -8.55 -9.69
C SER A 81 -0.48 -8.58 -8.72
N ASP A 82 -1.70 -8.52 -9.25
CA ASP A 82 -2.94 -8.53 -8.45
C ASP A 82 -2.91 -7.47 -7.34
N VAL A 83 -2.57 -6.25 -7.76
CA VAL A 83 -2.30 -5.09 -6.90
C VAL A 83 -3.60 -4.44 -6.47
N VAL A 84 -3.70 -4.19 -5.17
CA VAL A 84 -4.83 -3.51 -4.54
C VAL A 84 -4.30 -2.32 -3.75
N ILE A 85 -4.79 -1.13 -4.06
CA ILE A 85 -4.41 0.11 -3.39
C ILE A 85 -5.54 0.53 -2.46
N TYR A 86 -5.21 0.70 -1.19
CA TYR A 86 -6.09 1.23 -0.16
C TYR A 86 -5.60 2.60 0.28
N GLN A 87 -6.55 3.52 0.44
CA GLN A 87 -6.34 4.78 1.15
C GLN A 87 -6.84 4.61 2.57
N LEU A 88 -5.95 4.93 3.51
CA LEU A 88 -6.20 4.85 4.94
C LEU A 88 -6.46 6.26 5.45
N ASN A 89 -7.70 6.53 5.86
CA ASN A 89 -8.11 7.78 6.50
C ASN A 89 -8.57 7.44 7.92
N HIS A 90 -7.64 7.46 8.87
CA HIS A 90 -7.90 7.17 10.27
C HIS A 90 -7.68 8.43 11.10
N ALA A 91 -8.46 9.50 10.87
CA ALA A 91 -8.81 10.58 11.82
C ALA A 91 -9.23 11.90 11.17
N PHE A 92 -10.00 12.69 11.92
CA PHE A 92 -10.36 14.08 11.61
C PHE A 92 -9.47 15.12 12.33
N LEU A 93 -8.86 14.79 13.48
CA LEU A 93 -8.01 15.71 14.28
C LEU A 93 -6.71 15.06 14.83
N PHE A 94 -6.76 13.79 15.25
CA PHE A 94 -5.62 13.02 15.75
C PHE A 94 -5.67 11.59 15.21
N GLY A 95 -4.72 11.23 14.35
CA GLY A 95 -4.59 9.84 13.88
C GLY A 95 -3.65 9.69 12.70
N THR A 96 -3.98 8.85 11.73
CA THR A 96 -3.08 8.50 10.62
C THR A 96 -3.77 8.64 9.27
N TYR A 97 -3.04 9.21 8.31
CA TYR A 97 -3.42 9.26 6.91
C TYR A 97 -2.36 8.55 6.09
N GLY A 98 -2.75 7.76 5.09
CA GLY A 98 -1.77 7.05 4.30
C GLY A 98 -2.33 6.19 3.18
N PHE A 99 -1.42 5.46 2.55
CA PHE A 99 -1.73 4.47 1.54
C PHE A 99 -1.17 3.11 1.94
N ARG A 100 -1.92 2.06 1.62
CA ARG A 100 -1.49 0.67 1.72
C ARG A 100 -1.61 0.05 0.34
N VAL A 101 -0.54 -0.58 -0.12
CA VAL A 101 -0.50 -1.31 -1.38
C VAL A 101 -0.27 -2.78 -1.06
N GLU A 102 -1.11 -3.64 -1.61
CA GLU A 102 -1.01 -5.08 -1.46
C GLU A 102 -0.90 -5.73 -2.83
N GLY A 103 -0.02 -6.71 -3.01
CA GLY A 103 0.14 -7.38 -4.29
C GLY A 103 1.05 -8.60 -4.19
N THR A 104 1.00 -9.45 -5.20
CA THR A 104 1.85 -10.64 -5.32
C THR A 104 3.13 -10.27 -6.05
N GLN A 105 4.29 -10.53 -5.45
CA GLN A 105 5.57 -10.14 -6.05
C GLN A 105 5.77 -10.76 -7.44
N ILE A 106 6.33 -9.98 -8.35
CA ILE A 106 6.84 -10.44 -9.63
C ILE A 106 8.36 -10.47 -9.49
N ILE A 107 8.93 -11.67 -9.45
CA ILE A 107 10.36 -11.91 -9.31
C ILE A 107 10.96 -12.09 -10.70
N ASP A 108 12.02 -11.35 -10.99
CA ASP A 108 12.80 -11.52 -12.22
C ASP A 108 14.07 -12.33 -11.95
N LYS A 109 14.06 -13.60 -12.37
CA LYS A 109 15.21 -14.50 -12.21
C LYS A 109 16.34 -14.23 -13.20
N SER A 110 16.13 -13.36 -14.19
CA SER A 110 17.19 -12.94 -15.11
C SER A 110 18.12 -11.90 -14.49
N GLN A 111 17.76 -11.34 -13.32
CA GLN A 111 18.62 -10.40 -12.61
C GLN A 111 19.82 -11.11 -11.95
N LEU A 112 20.97 -10.44 -12.01
CA LEU A 112 22.22 -10.87 -11.38
C LEU A 112 22.02 -11.13 -9.88
N GLY A 113 22.20 -12.39 -9.47
CA GLY A 113 22.05 -12.83 -8.08
C GLY A 113 20.63 -13.27 -7.69
N CYS A 114 19.70 -13.33 -8.64
CA CYS A 114 18.31 -13.77 -8.44
C CYS A 114 17.98 -15.10 -9.13
N GLU A 115 18.97 -15.72 -9.78
CA GLU A 115 18.80 -16.93 -10.61
C GLU A 115 18.33 -18.17 -9.81
N ASN A 116 18.74 -18.27 -8.54
CA ASN A 116 18.47 -19.42 -7.66
C ASN A 116 17.44 -19.12 -6.55
N ARG A 117 16.65 -18.05 -6.70
CA ARG A 117 15.64 -17.66 -5.71
C ARG A 117 14.36 -18.49 -5.85
#